data_AF-A0A9W8XLD3-F1
#
_entry.id   AF-A0A9W8XLD3-F1
#
_cell.length_a   1.000
_cell.length_b   1.000
_cell.length_c   1.000
_cell.angle_alpha   90.00
_cell.angle_beta   90.00
_cell.angle_gamma   90.00
#
_symmetry.space_group_name_H-M   'P 1'
#
loop_
_entity.id
_entity.type
_entity.pdbx_description
1 polymer ?
#
loop_
_entity_poly.entity_id
_entity_poly.type
_entity_poly.pdbx_seq_one_letter_code
_entity_poly.pdbx_strand_id
1 'polypeptide(L)'
;MTLKYLSSEKDALLPVAAVPPASEADERANAKFESSLFYLCVATLLLLFGSLYYRNSLPPSSPFASTLQQLNAGMLSSLWAALPAPALLFVSAKFFVEPSKVTMVRYWIYLLYIVGVAVGALPTMALARPSPRWLTRSRAFTAQVRSYSAPGDGTIPASKKKYIPTSGTYPLGFKAGSAHVGVKPSNTRFDDLALIASDTPCAAAAVFTTNKFQAAPVTVSRDMLSKRKGDGIRAVVVNSGCANAVTGKGGIQDALRMGHETDKQFIEDSNGEDDGQGSRSIIMSTGVIGQRLPIDKIVAKLPDAYYRLGDTHEHWLGAAKAICTTDTFPKLVSKTFTLPSSQEEYHLAGMTKGAGMIHPNMATLLGIICTDAPVAAPLLQGALKEAITKSFNSISIDGDTSTNDTVAILANGAAGGQEITSSSSKDFEAFSATLTDFAIDLAKLVVRDGEGATKFVTIRVTNAKTYEEAKQVGNSIARSPLVKTALYGKDANWGRILCATGYAGVDSIIPEQTSVSFIPTDGSEELKLLVKGEPEQVDEERAAKILEAEDLEILVRLSEKYDAEATVWTCDFSHEYVTINGDYRT
;
A
#
# COMPACT_ATOMS: atom_id res chain seq x y z
N MET A 1 -22.21 19.38 -43.27
CA MET A 1 -21.29 18.75 -44.23
C MET A 1 -21.41 17.25 -44.03
N THR A 2 -22.06 16.59 -44.97
CA THR A 2 -22.51 15.18 -44.92
C THR A 2 -21.41 14.29 -45.50
N LEU A 3 -21.08 13.17 -44.87
CA LEU A 3 -20.21 12.15 -45.47
C LEU A 3 -20.90 10.78 -45.43
N LYS A 4 -21.06 10.26 -46.65
CA LYS A 4 -21.73 9.01 -47.03
C LYS A 4 -20.76 7.81 -46.95
N TYR A 5 -21.37 6.67 -46.68
CA TYR A 5 -20.98 5.30 -46.98
C TYR A 5 -20.11 5.08 -48.23
N LEU A 6 -19.19 4.10 -48.13
CA LEU A 6 -18.86 3.16 -49.20
C LEU A 6 -18.53 1.78 -48.60
N SER A 7 -19.11 0.75 -49.21
CA SER A 7 -19.00 -0.67 -48.90
C SER A 7 -18.27 -1.41 -50.02
N SER A 8 -17.85 -2.64 -49.69
CA SER A 8 -17.49 -3.79 -50.55
C SER A 8 -16.03 -3.99 -50.91
N GLU A 9 -15.44 -5.11 -50.46
CA GLU A 9 -15.07 -6.23 -51.35
C GLU A 9 -14.71 -7.48 -50.52
N LYS A 10 -15.23 -8.63 -50.97
CA LYS A 10 -14.88 -10.00 -50.59
C LYS A 10 -14.24 -10.65 -51.83
N ASP A 11 -13.20 -11.47 -51.63
CA ASP A 11 -12.76 -12.64 -52.43
C ASP A 11 -11.27 -12.91 -52.08
N ALA A 12 -10.68 -14.11 -52.05
CA ALA A 12 -11.10 -15.51 -52.15
C ALA A 12 -9.94 -16.39 -51.56
N LEU A 13 -10.28 -17.59 -51.07
CA LEU A 13 -9.38 -18.61 -50.49
C LEU A 13 -8.90 -19.62 -51.56
N LEU A 14 -7.68 -20.17 -51.41
CA LEU A 14 -7.20 -21.39 -52.08
C LEU A 14 -6.48 -22.35 -51.08
N PRO A 15 -6.43 -23.67 -51.34
CA PRO A 15 -6.40 -24.72 -50.30
C PRO A 15 -5.02 -25.31 -49.98
N VAL A 16 -4.89 -25.87 -48.77
CA VAL A 16 -3.70 -26.60 -48.28
C VAL A 16 -3.85 -28.11 -48.53
N ALA A 17 -2.81 -28.73 -49.11
CA ALA A 17 -2.73 -30.18 -49.32
C ALA A 17 -2.26 -30.91 -48.04
N ALA A 18 -2.85 -32.09 -47.77
CA ALA A 18 -2.56 -32.93 -46.61
C ALA A 18 -1.35 -33.87 -46.85
N VAL A 19 -0.51 -34.05 -45.81
CA VAL A 19 0.56 -35.06 -45.73
C VAL A 19 0.14 -36.11 -44.67
N PRO A 20 0.33 -37.43 -44.89
CA PRO A 20 -0.18 -38.45 -43.96
C PRO A 20 0.70 -38.58 -42.71
N PRO A 21 0.15 -39.03 -41.56
CA PRO A 21 0.91 -39.12 -40.32
C PRO A 21 1.80 -40.37 -40.25
N ALA A 22 2.98 -40.21 -39.64
CA ALA A 22 3.89 -41.30 -39.28
C ALA A 22 3.34 -42.11 -38.09
N SER A 23 3.68 -43.40 -38.02
CA SER A 23 3.14 -44.36 -37.04
C SER A 23 3.68 -44.16 -35.61
N GLU A 24 2.82 -44.37 -34.60
CA GLU A 24 3.06 -44.29 -33.14
C GLU A 24 4.25 -45.13 -32.58
N ALA A 25 4.93 -45.94 -33.41
CA ALA A 25 6.10 -46.71 -33.01
C ALA A 25 7.40 -45.87 -32.96
N ASP A 26 7.51 -44.79 -33.75
CA ASP A 26 8.73 -43.97 -33.83
C ASP A 26 8.84 -42.92 -32.70
N GLU A 27 7.73 -42.43 -32.15
CA GLU A 27 7.74 -41.43 -31.07
C GLU A 27 8.20 -41.99 -29.71
N ARG A 28 7.96 -43.28 -29.44
CA ARG A 28 8.40 -43.92 -28.18
C ARG A 28 9.88 -44.30 -28.15
N ALA A 29 10.51 -44.45 -29.32
CA ALA A 29 11.94 -44.73 -29.42
C ALA A 29 12.78 -43.45 -29.22
N ASN A 30 12.34 -42.31 -29.78
CA ASN A 30 13.03 -41.03 -29.65
C ASN A 30 12.98 -40.44 -28.22
N ALA A 31 11.86 -40.56 -27.52
CA ALA A 31 11.74 -40.05 -26.14
C ALA A 31 12.67 -40.79 -25.14
N LYS A 32 12.90 -42.10 -25.33
CA LYS A 32 13.84 -42.86 -24.50
C LYS A 32 15.29 -42.52 -24.83
N PHE A 33 15.63 -42.32 -26.10
CA PHE A 33 16.97 -41.94 -26.54
C PHE A 33 17.38 -40.55 -26.02
N GLU A 34 16.48 -39.57 -26.07
CA GLU A 34 16.74 -38.20 -25.62
C GLU A 34 16.88 -38.09 -24.09
N SER A 35 16.06 -38.85 -23.34
CA SER A 35 16.20 -38.90 -21.87
C SER A 35 17.53 -39.54 -21.43
N SER A 36 17.99 -40.59 -22.11
CA SER A 36 19.29 -41.22 -21.83
C SER A 36 20.47 -40.29 -22.16
N LEU A 37 20.37 -39.49 -23.23
CA LEU A 37 21.39 -38.48 -23.58
C LEU A 37 21.48 -37.37 -22.53
N PHE A 38 20.33 -36.92 -22.01
CA PHE A 38 20.29 -35.89 -20.96
C PHE A 38 21.00 -36.36 -19.68
N TYR A 39 20.70 -37.57 -19.20
CA TYR A 39 21.36 -38.12 -18.01
C TYR A 39 22.86 -38.35 -18.23
N LEU A 40 23.28 -38.72 -19.44
CA LEU A 40 24.70 -38.89 -19.78
C LEU A 40 25.46 -37.56 -19.78
N CYS A 41 24.86 -36.50 -20.33
CA CYS A 41 25.42 -35.14 -20.31
C CYS A 41 25.54 -34.60 -18.89
N VAL A 42 24.51 -34.77 -18.05
CA VAL A 42 24.54 -34.34 -16.64
C VAL A 42 25.59 -35.13 -15.86
N ALA A 43 25.70 -36.45 -16.07
CA ALA A 43 26.71 -37.28 -15.42
C ALA A 43 28.15 -36.89 -15.82
N THR A 44 28.36 -36.53 -17.09
CA THR A 44 29.69 -36.12 -17.59
C THR A 44 30.08 -34.73 -17.06
N LEU A 45 29.12 -33.80 -16.95
CA LEU A 45 29.31 -32.50 -16.32
C LEU A 45 29.63 -32.64 -14.83
N LEU A 46 28.93 -33.51 -14.10
CA LEU A 46 29.18 -33.77 -12.68
C LEU A 46 30.54 -34.45 -12.45
N LEU A 47 30.96 -35.37 -13.33
CA LEU A 47 32.29 -35.99 -13.27
C LEU A 47 33.41 -34.99 -13.59
N LEU A 48 33.23 -34.11 -14.57
CA LEU A 48 34.18 -33.04 -14.90
C LEU A 48 34.31 -32.03 -13.75
N PHE A 49 33.18 -31.60 -13.18
CA PHE A 49 33.15 -30.68 -12.03
C PHE A 49 33.72 -31.33 -10.77
N GLY A 50 33.39 -32.60 -10.51
CA GLY A 50 33.96 -33.39 -9.44
C GLY A 50 35.47 -33.55 -9.59
N SER A 51 35.96 -33.86 -10.80
CA SER A 51 37.40 -33.98 -11.06
C SER A 51 38.14 -32.66 -10.88
N LEU A 52 37.57 -31.53 -11.31
CA LEU A 52 38.17 -30.20 -11.17
C LEU A 52 38.14 -29.69 -9.72
N TYR A 53 37.05 -29.96 -9.00
CA TYR A 53 36.90 -29.61 -7.59
C TYR A 53 37.85 -30.41 -6.69
N TYR A 54 38.00 -31.72 -6.95
CA TYR A 54 38.91 -32.58 -6.18
C TYR A 54 40.38 -32.46 -6.59
N ARG A 55 40.69 -32.07 -7.84
CA ARG A 55 42.06 -31.80 -8.30
C ARG A 55 42.66 -30.52 -7.73
N ASN A 56 41.82 -29.56 -7.32
CA ASN A 56 42.26 -28.29 -6.72
C ASN A 56 42.12 -28.24 -5.19
N SER A 57 41.56 -29.28 -4.54
CA SER A 57 41.20 -29.22 -3.10
C SER A 57 41.67 -30.43 -2.24
N LEU A 58 42.57 -31.28 -2.74
CA LEU A 58 43.18 -32.35 -1.93
C LEU A 58 44.72 -32.25 -1.95
N PRO A 59 45.40 -32.40 -0.78
CA PRO A 59 46.86 -32.44 -0.75
C PRO A 59 47.41 -33.74 -1.42
N PRO A 60 48.65 -33.73 -1.94
CA PRO A 60 49.17 -34.74 -2.88
C PRO A 60 49.35 -36.17 -2.32
N SER A 61 49.04 -36.41 -1.05
CA SER A 61 49.25 -37.68 -0.37
C SER A 61 47.96 -38.50 -0.14
N SER A 62 46.86 -38.16 -0.81
CA SER A 62 45.59 -38.90 -0.67
C SER A 62 45.60 -40.21 -1.48
N PRO A 63 45.34 -41.38 -0.85
CA PRO A 63 45.28 -42.68 -1.53
C PRO A 63 44.11 -42.83 -2.53
N PHE A 64 43.26 -41.82 -2.68
CA PHE A 64 42.17 -41.79 -3.66
C PHE A 64 42.57 -41.28 -5.06
N ALA A 65 43.75 -40.66 -5.20
CA ALA A 65 44.19 -40.09 -6.48
C ALA A 65 44.58 -41.17 -7.52
N SER A 66 45.12 -42.31 -7.07
CA SER A 66 45.55 -43.41 -7.93
C SER A 66 44.36 -44.17 -8.55
N THR A 67 43.24 -44.29 -7.83
CA THR A 67 42.02 -44.96 -8.31
C THR A 67 41.32 -44.17 -9.43
N LEU A 68 41.36 -42.83 -9.36
CA LEU A 68 40.80 -41.96 -10.40
C LEU A 68 41.61 -41.95 -11.70
N GLN A 69 42.93 -42.16 -11.63
CA GLN A 69 43.77 -42.34 -12.82
C GLN A 69 43.51 -43.66 -13.54
N GLN A 70 43.17 -44.74 -12.81
CA GLN A 70 42.85 -46.04 -13.43
C GLN A 70 41.48 -46.07 -14.13
N LEU A 71 40.49 -45.33 -13.63
CA LEU A 71 39.18 -45.19 -14.30
C LEU A 71 39.27 -44.51 -15.68
N ASN A 72 40.29 -43.67 -15.89
CA ASN A 72 40.46 -42.91 -17.13
C ASN A 72 41.12 -43.72 -18.27
N ALA A 73 41.66 -44.90 -17.98
CA ALA A 73 42.33 -45.76 -18.97
C ALA A 73 41.39 -46.77 -19.66
N GLY A 74 40.09 -46.78 -19.33
CA GLY A 74 39.14 -47.82 -19.75
C GLY A 74 38.06 -47.42 -20.76
N MET A 75 37.92 -46.16 -21.17
CA MET A 75 36.89 -45.75 -22.14
C MET A 75 37.47 -45.61 -23.57
N LEU A 76 37.47 -46.71 -24.31
CA LEU A 76 37.88 -46.74 -25.72
C LEU A 76 36.69 -46.54 -26.69
N SER A 77 36.79 -45.44 -27.44
CA SER A 77 36.69 -45.36 -28.92
C SER A 77 35.41 -45.79 -29.65
N SER A 78 34.20 -45.45 -29.15
CA SER A 78 32.99 -45.53 -29.99
C SER A 78 31.98 -44.38 -29.82
N LEU A 79 32.29 -43.36 -28.99
CA LEU A 79 31.39 -42.22 -28.71
C LEU A 79 31.77 -40.92 -29.43
N TRP A 80 32.81 -40.93 -30.27
CA TRP A 80 33.35 -39.71 -30.90
C TRP A 80 32.76 -39.37 -32.28
N ALA A 81 31.88 -40.20 -32.85
CA ALA A 81 31.46 -40.05 -34.25
C ALA A 81 30.11 -39.35 -34.48
N ALA A 82 29.42 -38.82 -33.46
CA ALA A 82 28.04 -38.35 -33.65
C ALA A 82 27.64 -37.06 -32.91
N LEU A 83 28.53 -36.08 -32.76
CA LEU A 83 28.14 -34.75 -32.27
C LEU A 83 28.85 -33.63 -33.05
N PRO A 84 28.12 -32.56 -33.47
CA PRO A 84 28.72 -31.42 -34.16
C PRO A 84 29.52 -30.58 -33.15
N ALA A 85 30.81 -30.91 -33.04
CA ALA A 85 31.83 -30.21 -32.25
C ALA A 85 31.95 -28.68 -32.45
N PRO A 86 31.53 -28.02 -33.56
CA PRO A 86 31.80 -26.60 -33.74
C PRO A 86 31.03 -25.66 -32.80
N ALA A 87 29.79 -25.99 -32.40
CA ALA A 87 28.94 -25.07 -31.65
C ALA A 87 29.34 -24.95 -30.17
N LEU A 88 29.70 -26.09 -29.55
CA LEU A 88 30.18 -26.14 -28.17
C LEU A 88 31.57 -25.50 -28.04
N LEU A 89 32.44 -25.68 -29.04
CA LEU A 89 33.77 -25.05 -29.07
C LEU A 89 33.70 -23.52 -29.22
N PHE A 90 32.73 -22.97 -29.96
CA PHE A 90 32.64 -21.52 -30.18
C PHE A 90 32.21 -20.75 -28.92
N VAL A 91 31.29 -21.31 -28.13
CA VAL A 91 30.80 -20.70 -26.88
C VAL A 91 31.84 -20.84 -25.77
N SER A 92 32.51 -22.00 -25.68
CA SER A 92 33.53 -22.23 -24.66
C SER A 92 34.83 -21.46 -24.96
N ALA A 93 35.26 -21.35 -26.22
CA ALA A 93 36.47 -20.60 -26.57
C ALA A 93 36.39 -19.11 -26.21
N LYS A 94 35.24 -18.45 -26.37
CA LYS A 94 35.08 -17.04 -25.95
C LYS A 94 34.95 -16.86 -24.44
N PHE A 95 34.46 -17.88 -23.73
CA PHE A 95 34.35 -17.86 -22.27
C PHE A 95 35.72 -17.88 -21.57
N PHE A 96 36.72 -18.52 -22.19
CA PHE A 96 38.10 -18.57 -21.68
C PHE A 96 38.93 -17.30 -21.95
N VAL A 97 38.51 -16.43 -22.88
CA VAL A 97 39.31 -15.28 -23.33
C VAL A 97 39.05 -14.00 -22.52
N GLU A 98 37.87 -13.83 -21.90
CA GLU A 98 37.55 -12.64 -21.10
C GLU A 98 36.79 -12.98 -19.79
N PRO A 99 37.51 -13.23 -18.68
CA PRO A 99 36.90 -13.66 -17.42
C PRO A 99 36.40 -12.49 -16.57
N SER A 100 35.56 -11.62 -17.13
CA SER A 100 34.89 -10.57 -16.34
C SER A 100 33.54 -11.06 -15.80
N LYS A 101 33.23 -10.75 -14.53
CA LYS A 101 31.97 -11.18 -13.86
C LYS A 101 30.71 -10.75 -14.62
N VAL A 102 30.75 -9.59 -15.29
CA VAL A 102 29.63 -9.04 -16.06
C VAL A 102 29.39 -9.83 -17.35
N THR A 103 30.46 -10.29 -18.00
CA THR A 103 30.36 -11.12 -19.21
C THR A 103 29.82 -12.52 -18.88
N MET A 104 30.19 -13.07 -17.72
CA MET A 104 29.70 -14.36 -17.22
C MET A 104 28.18 -14.37 -17.04
N VAL A 105 27.63 -13.33 -16.41
CA VAL A 105 26.18 -13.19 -16.17
C VAL A 105 25.41 -13.05 -17.48
N ARG A 106 25.93 -12.32 -18.47
CA ARG A 106 25.29 -12.17 -19.78
C ARG A 106 25.18 -13.51 -20.52
N TYR A 107 26.24 -14.32 -20.52
CA TYR A 107 26.20 -15.62 -21.17
C TYR A 107 25.30 -16.63 -20.43
N TRP A 108 25.22 -16.55 -19.11
CA TRP A 108 24.26 -17.32 -18.33
C TRP A 108 22.80 -16.96 -18.66
N ILE A 109 22.50 -15.67 -18.84
CA ILE A 109 21.16 -15.22 -19.26
C ILE A 109 20.83 -15.72 -20.68
N TYR A 110 21.79 -15.69 -21.61
CA TYR A 110 21.60 -16.23 -22.95
C TYR A 110 21.36 -17.75 -22.96
N LEU A 111 22.09 -18.50 -22.13
CA LEU A 111 21.89 -19.94 -21.99
C LEU A 111 20.50 -20.26 -21.43
N LEU A 112 20.06 -19.53 -20.40
CA LEU A 112 18.72 -19.69 -19.81
C LEU A 112 17.61 -19.27 -20.78
N TYR A 113 17.83 -18.23 -21.59
CA TYR A 113 16.91 -17.80 -22.63
C TYR A 113 16.74 -18.87 -23.72
N ILE A 114 17.84 -19.46 -24.21
CA ILE A 114 17.79 -20.53 -25.21
C ILE A 114 17.08 -21.78 -24.66
N VAL A 115 17.35 -22.14 -23.40
CA VAL A 115 16.67 -23.25 -22.71
C VAL A 115 15.17 -22.96 -22.51
N GLY A 116 14.81 -21.73 -22.12
CA GLY A 116 13.42 -21.31 -21.93
C GLY A 116 12.62 -21.28 -23.24
N VAL A 117 13.24 -20.82 -24.34
CA VAL A 117 12.64 -20.82 -25.68
C VAL A 117 12.46 -22.25 -26.21
N ALA A 118 13.37 -23.17 -25.91
CA ALA A 118 13.25 -24.58 -26.29
C ALA A 118 12.14 -25.33 -25.52
N VAL A 119 11.82 -24.92 -24.29
CA VAL A 119 10.77 -25.53 -23.45
C VAL A 119 9.37 -24.92 -23.73
N GLY A 120 9.31 -23.74 -24.33
CA GLY A 120 8.07 -22.98 -24.54
C GLY A 120 7.27 -23.26 -25.83
N ALA A 121 7.64 -24.25 -26.65
CA ALA A 121 7.00 -24.50 -27.94
C ALA A 121 6.43 -25.92 -28.08
N LEU A 122 5.20 -26.14 -27.59
CA LEU A 122 4.33 -27.26 -28.02
C LEU A 122 2.87 -26.77 -28.15
N PRO A 123 2.15 -27.08 -29.25
CA PRO A 123 0.82 -26.54 -29.52
C PRO A 123 -0.34 -27.41 -29.00
N THR A 124 -1.48 -26.75 -28.80
CA THR A 124 -2.79 -27.27 -28.42
C THR A 124 -3.43 -28.20 -29.47
N MET A 125 -3.90 -29.39 -29.08
CA MET A 125 -4.96 -30.13 -29.79
C MET A 125 -5.93 -30.82 -28.81
N ALA A 126 -7.21 -30.73 -29.13
CA ALA A 126 -8.34 -31.28 -28.39
C ALA A 126 -8.58 -32.77 -28.71
N LEU A 127 -9.05 -33.57 -27.72
CA LEU A 127 -10.28 -34.40 -27.81
C LEU A 127 -10.47 -35.35 -26.60
N ALA A 128 -11.75 -35.55 -26.30
CA ALA A 128 -12.42 -36.71 -25.67
C ALA A 128 -12.25 -37.01 -24.15
N ARG A 129 -13.39 -36.99 -23.45
CA ARG A 129 -13.58 -37.50 -22.08
C ARG A 129 -13.51 -39.03 -22.03
N PRO A 130 -12.92 -39.59 -20.96
CA PRO A 130 -13.44 -40.80 -20.34
C PRO A 130 -13.88 -40.55 -18.88
N SER A 131 -15.00 -41.17 -18.51
CA SER A 131 -15.58 -41.21 -17.16
C SER A 131 -14.77 -42.10 -16.20
N PRO A 132 -14.99 -41.97 -14.87
CA PRO A 132 -13.95 -42.07 -13.86
C PRO A 132 -13.86 -43.46 -13.24
N ARG A 133 -12.64 -43.91 -12.94
CA ARG A 133 -12.33 -44.67 -11.71
C ARG A 133 -10.83 -44.96 -11.61
N TRP A 134 -10.32 -44.66 -10.41
CA TRP A 134 -9.06 -45.15 -9.85
C TRP A 134 -7.77 -44.64 -10.48
N LEU A 135 -7.26 -43.55 -9.91
CA LEU A 135 -5.88 -43.46 -9.38
C LEU A 135 -5.75 -42.20 -8.53
N THR A 136 -6.00 -42.37 -7.24
CA THR A 136 -5.53 -41.50 -6.17
C THR A 136 -4.00 -41.49 -6.20
N ARG A 137 -3.42 -40.48 -6.84
CA ARG A 137 -2.05 -40.03 -6.57
C ARG A 137 -2.07 -38.53 -6.38
N SER A 138 -1.88 -38.16 -5.13
CA SER A 138 -1.63 -36.83 -4.59
C SER A 138 -0.65 -36.05 -5.48
N ARG A 139 -1.20 -35.22 -6.38
CA ARG A 139 -0.49 -34.01 -6.80
C ARG A 139 -0.51 -33.09 -5.59
N ALA A 140 0.58 -33.09 -4.84
CA ALA A 140 0.93 -31.94 -4.04
C ALA A 140 1.13 -30.78 -5.03
N PHE A 141 0.04 -30.07 -5.36
CA PHE A 141 0.14 -28.66 -5.66
C PHE A 141 0.73 -28.06 -4.38
N THR A 142 2.04 -27.86 -4.35
CA THR A 142 2.56 -26.71 -3.64
C THR A 142 2.04 -25.49 -4.40
N ALA A 143 0.75 -25.21 -4.23
CA ALA A 143 0.29 -23.83 -4.25
C ALA A 143 1.24 -23.16 -3.26
N GLN A 144 2.12 -22.33 -3.78
CA GLN A 144 2.94 -21.46 -2.96
C GLN A 144 1.90 -20.68 -2.17
N VAL A 145 1.63 -21.09 -0.93
CA VAL A 145 0.72 -20.39 -0.02
C VAL A 145 1.44 -19.08 0.24
N ARG A 146 1.14 -18.09 -0.59
CA ARG A 146 1.65 -16.73 -0.44
C ARG A 146 0.90 -16.17 0.76
N SER A 147 1.58 -16.16 1.91
CA SER A 147 1.07 -15.57 3.13
C SER A 147 1.04 -14.05 2.96
N TYR A 148 -0.15 -13.47 3.01
CA TYR A 148 -0.37 -12.02 3.02
C TYR A 148 -0.17 -11.45 4.44
N SER A 149 0.47 -10.28 4.60
CA SER A 149 0.56 -9.58 5.90
C SER A 149 -0.75 -8.97 6.38
N ALA A 150 -1.77 -8.85 5.53
CA ALA A 150 -3.15 -8.69 5.95
C ALA A 150 -3.79 -10.08 5.91
N PRO A 151 -3.82 -10.81 7.04
CA PRO A 151 -4.39 -12.14 7.05
C PRO A 151 -5.87 -11.99 6.74
N GLY A 152 -6.36 -12.65 5.69
CA GLY A 152 -7.79 -12.67 5.35
C GLY A 152 -8.66 -13.24 6.47
N ASP A 153 -8.05 -13.81 7.52
CA ASP A 153 -8.68 -14.28 8.75
C ASP A 153 -8.74 -13.23 9.88
N GLY A 154 -8.27 -12.01 9.64
CA GLY A 154 -8.30 -10.89 10.59
C GLY A 154 -7.23 -10.96 11.69
N THR A 155 -6.22 -11.83 11.59
CA THR A 155 -5.11 -11.83 12.55
C THR A 155 -4.23 -10.59 12.42
N ILE A 156 -3.89 -9.97 13.56
CA ILE A 156 -3.00 -8.80 13.58
C ILE A 156 -1.54 -9.27 13.70
N PRO A 157 -0.63 -8.84 12.81
CA PRO A 157 0.78 -9.18 12.90
C PRO A 157 1.39 -8.78 14.26
N ALA A 158 2.26 -9.64 14.82
CA ALA A 158 2.83 -9.42 16.16
C ALA A 158 3.55 -8.07 16.29
N SER A 159 4.27 -7.64 15.24
CA SER A 159 4.95 -6.35 15.19
C SER A 159 4.00 -5.15 15.21
N LYS A 160 2.74 -5.33 14.81
CA LYS A 160 1.74 -4.26 14.70
C LYS A 160 0.82 -4.16 15.91
N LYS A 161 0.77 -5.18 16.78
CA LYS A 161 -0.03 -5.16 18.02
C LYS A 161 0.26 -3.95 18.92
N LYS A 162 1.50 -3.47 18.92
CA LYS A 162 1.93 -2.29 19.70
C LYS A 162 1.22 -0.99 19.30
N TYR A 163 0.60 -0.92 18.12
CA TYR A 163 -0.14 0.25 17.64
C TYR A 163 -1.63 0.23 17.97
N ILE A 164 -2.14 -0.88 18.52
CA ILE A 164 -3.54 -1.00 18.86
C ILE A 164 -3.72 -0.58 20.32
N PRO A 165 -4.53 0.46 20.59
CA PRO A 165 -4.78 0.87 21.96
C PRO A 165 -5.56 -0.21 22.71
N THR A 166 -5.14 -0.48 23.95
CA THR A 166 -5.83 -1.41 24.86
C THR A 166 -6.91 -0.73 25.69
N SER A 167 -6.87 0.60 25.77
CA SER A 167 -7.85 1.48 26.42
C SER A 167 -7.83 2.85 25.74
N GLY A 168 -8.82 3.69 26.03
CA GLY A 168 -8.93 5.03 25.49
C GLY A 168 -9.94 5.88 26.27
N THR A 169 -9.91 7.19 26.04
CA THR A 169 -10.87 8.16 26.57
C THR A 169 -11.64 8.78 25.40
N TYR A 170 -12.96 8.87 25.48
CA TYR A 170 -13.78 9.20 24.32
C TYR A 170 -14.61 10.46 24.57
N PRO A 171 -14.84 11.29 23.53
CA PRO A 171 -15.67 12.48 23.63
C PRO A 171 -17.04 12.21 24.22
N LEU A 172 -17.42 13.03 25.20
CA LEU A 172 -18.73 13.00 25.80
C LEU A 172 -19.81 13.21 24.72
N GLY A 173 -20.93 12.51 24.84
CA GLY A 173 -22.04 12.60 23.89
C GLY A 173 -21.72 12.10 22.47
N PHE A 174 -20.66 11.31 22.29
CA PHE A 174 -20.40 10.52 21.07
C PHE A 174 -20.41 9.03 21.36
N LYS A 175 -20.97 8.26 20.43
CA LYS A 175 -21.01 6.80 20.46
C LYS A 175 -20.55 6.22 19.13
N ALA A 176 -19.98 5.02 19.19
CA ALA A 176 -19.54 4.25 18.05
C ALA A 176 -20.25 2.90 18.02
N GLY A 177 -20.59 2.43 16.83
CA GLY A 177 -21.33 1.20 16.60
C GLY A 177 -20.86 0.55 15.31
N SER A 178 -21.02 -0.77 15.21
CA SER A 178 -20.64 -1.52 14.01
C SER A 178 -21.48 -2.76 13.80
N ALA A 179 -21.60 -3.18 12.54
CA ALA A 179 -22.35 -4.37 12.15
C ALA A 179 -21.77 -5.05 10.92
N HIS A 180 -22.01 -6.36 10.85
CA HIS A 180 -21.71 -7.19 9.69
C HIS A 180 -22.87 -7.14 8.69
N VAL A 181 -22.53 -6.70 7.48
CA VAL A 181 -23.40 -6.63 6.32
C VAL A 181 -23.01 -7.71 5.29
N GLY A 182 -21.71 -7.97 5.14
CA GLY A 182 -21.19 -8.78 4.05
C GLY A 182 -21.25 -8.00 2.73
N VAL A 183 -20.69 -6.78 2.73
CA VAL A 183 -20.58 -5.91 1.55
C VAL A 183 -19.78 -6.61 0.47
N LYS A 184 -18.62 -7.19 0.85
CA LYS A 184 -17.92 -8.18 0.03
C LYS A 184 -18.54 -9.56 0.28
N PRO A 185 -18.93 -10.33 -0.76
CA PRO A 185 -19.49 -11.66 -0.56
C PRO A 185 -18.59 -12.64 0.21
N SER A 186 -17.27 -12.46 0.12
CA SER A 186 -16.29 -13.26 0.87
C SER A 186 -16.21 -12.92 2.35
N ASN A 187 -16.71 -11.75 2.77
CA ASN A 187 -16.74 -11.38 4.18
C ASN A 187 -17.98 -11.97 4.86
N THR A 188 -17.80 -13.09 5.55
CA THR A 188 -18.88 -13.78 6.26
C THR A 188 -18.87 -13.57 7.77
N ARG A 189 -17.95 -12.75 8.30
CA ARG A 189 -17.68 -12.70 9.75
C ARG A 189 -17.38 -11.32 10.32
N PHE A 190 -16.69 -10.46 9.59
CA PHE A 190 -16.20 -9.20 10.15
C PHE A 190 -17.22 -8.10 9.93
N ASP A 191 -17.42 -7.25 10.94
CA ASP A 191 -18.20 -6.04 10.75
C ASP A 191 -17.59 -5.21 9.62
N ASP A 192 -18.43 -4.68 8.73
CA ASP A 192 -18.04 -3.91 7.54
C ASP A 192 -18.95 -2.68 7.31
N LEU A 193 -19.70 -2.33 8.35
CA LEU A 193 -20.46 -1.10 8.50
C LEU A 193 -20.14 -0.51 9.86
N ALA A 194 -19.74 0.76 9.89
CA ALA A 194 -19.51 1.54 11.10
C ALA A 194 -20.44 2.74 11.15
N LEU A 195 -20.88 3.10 12.35
CA LEU A 195 -21.66 4.30 12.64
C LEU A 195 -21.03 5.02 13.83
N ILE A 196 -20.66 6.27 13.63
CA ILE A 196 -20.24 7.18 14.71
C ILE A 196 -21.34 8.23 14.81
N ALA A 197 -21.90 8.42 15.99
CA ALA A 197 -23.06 9.27 16.20
C ALA A 197 -22.86 10.18 17.40
N SER A 198 -23.32 11.42 17.29
CA SER A 198 -23.49 12.29 18.44
C SER A 198 -24.91 12.19 19.00
N ASP A 199 -25.01 12.18 20.32
CA ASP A 199 -26.27 12.23 21.06
C ASP A 199 -27.05 13.52 20.73
N THR A 200 -26.38 14.62 20.40
CA THR A 200 -27.01 15.87 19.96
C THR A 200 -26.52 16.27 18.56
N PRO A 201 -27.30 17.06 17.81
CA PRO A 201 -26.79 17.75 16.64
C PRO A 201 -25.53 18.56 16.95
N CYS A 202 -24.55 18.52 16.05
CA CYS A 202 -23.22 19.05 16.26
C CYS A 202 -22.69 19.80 15.04
N ALA A 203 -21.67 20.61 15.28
CA ALA A 203 -20.89 21.23 14.22
C ALA A 203 -20.00 20.19 13.56
N ALA A 204 -19.79 20.28 12.26
CA ALA A 204 -18.88 19.40 11.54
C ALA A 204 -18.22 20.09 10.34
N ALA A 205 -17.04 19.60 9.99
CA ALA A 205 -16.35 19.94 8.75
C ALA A 205 -15.73 18.69 8.13
N ALA A 206 -15.46 18.75 6.83
CA ALA A 206 -14.73 17.69 6.16
C ALA A 206 -13.80 18.24 5.07
N VAL A 207 -12.78 17.47 4.75
CA VAL A 207 -11.97 17.64 3.55
C VAL A 207 -12.10 16.40 2.69
N PHE A 208 -12.07 16.58 1.38
CA PHE A 208 -12.38 15.56 0.40
C PHE A 208 -11.32 15.49 -0.69
N THR A 209 -11.12 14.31 -1.25
CA THR A 209 -10.18 14.06 -2.35
C THR A 209 -10.32 15.08 -3.49
N THR A 210 -9.20 15.48 -4.08
CA THR A 210 -9.17 16.26 -5.33
C THR A 210 -9.20 15.43 -6.60
N ASN A 211 -9.16 14.09 -6.46
CA ASN A 211 -9.15 13.18 -7.60
C ASN A 211 -10.33 13.50 -8.54
N LYS A 212 -10.11 13.49 -9.86
CA LYS A 212 -11.18 13.80 -10.83
C LYS A 212 -12.30 12.76 -10.88
N PHE A 213 -12.03 11.54 -10.43
CA PHE A 213 -13.00 10.44 -10.35
C PHE A 213 -13.61 10.32 -8.95
N GLN A 214 -14.02 11.45 -8.35
CA GLN A 214 -14.60 11.48 -7.00
C GLN A 214 -15.77 10.50 -6.88
N ALA A 215 -15.76 9.68 -5.84
CA ALA A 215 -16.80 8.70 -5.58
C ALA A 215 -18.15 9.36 -5.25
N ALA A 216 -19.23 8.60 -5.40
CA ALA A 216 -20.57 9.05 -5.04
C ALA A 216 -20.70 9.56 -3.58
N PRO A 217 -20.21 8.85 -2.54
CA PRO A 217 -20.30 9.33 -1.15
C PRO A 217 -19.56 10.66 -0.93
N VAL A 218 -18.42 10.88 -1.59
CA VAL A 218 -17.67 12.15 -1.52
C VAL A 218 -18.53 13.31 -2.00
N THR A 219 -19.19 13.14 -3.14
CA THR A 219 -20.06 14.18 -3.73
C THR A 219 -21.25 14.45 -2.83
N VAL A 220 -21.94 13.40 -2.37
CA VAL A 220 -23.13 13.53 -1.52
C VAL A 220 -22.81 14.21 -0.18
N SER A 221 -21.74 13.78 0.50
CA SER A 221 -21.34 14.33 1.79
C SER A 221 -20.88 15.79 1.69
N ARG A 222 -20.13 16.14 0.64
CA ARG A 222 -19.71 17.52 0.39
C ARG A 222 -20.91 18.44 0.14
N ASP A 223 -21.84 18.01 -0.70
CA ASP A 223 -23.03 18.81 -1.04
C ASP A 223 -23.93 18.98 0.19
N MET A 224 -24.08 17.94 1.01
CA MET A 224 -24.82 17.98 2.27
C MET A 224 -24.18 18.98 3.26
N LEU A 225 -22.88 18.86 3.53
CA LEU A 225 -22.17 19.77 4.44
C LEU A 225 -22.21 21.22 3.97
N SER A 226 -22.08 21.44 2.66
CA SER A 226 -22.17 22.79 2.08
C SER A 226 -23.55 23.42 2.28
N LYS A 227 -24.63 22.67 2.05
CA LYS A 227 -26.01 23.15 2.26
C LYS A 227 -26.28 23.48 3.73
N ARG A 228 -25.80 22.63 4.63
CA ARG A 228 -25.94 22.80 6.08
C ARG A 228 -24.96 23.79 6.70
N LYS A 229 -23.98 24.28 5.93
CA LYS A 229 -22.88 25.13 6.42
C LYS A 229 -22.14 24.52 7.62
N GLY A 230 -22.02 23.18 7.62
CA GLY A 230 -21.36 22.43 8.68
C GLY A 230 -22.13 22.36 10.01
N ASP A 231 -23.42 22.70 10.05
CA ASP A 231 -24.21 22.70 11.28
C ASP A 231 -25.33 21.65 11.27
N GLY A 232 -25.79 21.25 12.45
CA GLY A 232 -26.87 20.28 12.63
C GLY A 232 -26.52 18.85 12.18
N ILE A 233 -25.23 18.55 11.97
CA ILE A 233 -24.73 17.23 11.59
C ILE A 233 -24.83 16.30 12.80
N ARG A 234 -24.97 15.00 12.57
CA ARG A 234 -25.18 14.07 13.67
C ARG A 234 -24.35 12.81 13.61
N ALA A 235 -24.05 12.31 12.42
CA ALA A 235 -23.40 11.02 12.31
C ALA A 235 -22.42 10.94 11.14
N VAL A 236 -21.55 9.96 11.23
CA VAL A 236 -20.76 9.44 10.11
C VAL A 236 -21.10 7.96 9.95
N VAL A 237 -21.55 7.57 8.76
CA VAL A 237 -21.76 6.16 8.40
C VAL A 237 -20.74 5.76 7.36
N VAL A 238 -20.08 4.62 7.60
CA VAL A 238 -18.99 4.12 6.77
C VAL A 238 -19.22 2.67 6.40
N ASN A 239 -19.15 2.34 5.12
CA ASN A 239 -19.05 0.96 4.67
C ASN A 239 -17.63 0.64 4.18
N SER A 240 -17.16 -0.57 4.47
CA SER A 240 -15.93 -1.13 3.88
C SER A 240 -16.27 -2.23 2.88
N GLY A 241 -15.35 -2.49 1.96
CA GLY A 241 -15.49 -3.53 0.93
C GLY A 241 -15.95 -3.06 -0.46
N CYS A 242 -16.68 -1.94 -0.56
CA CYS A 242 -17.11 -1.35 -1.82
C CYS A 242 -16.97 0.18 -1.76
N ALA A 243 -16.22 0.77 -2.69
CA ALA A 243 -15.94 2.20 -2.71
C ALA A 243 -17.11 3.04 -3.24
N ASN A 244 -18.08 2.45 -3.95
CA ASN A 244 -19.13 3.18 -4.65
C ASN A 244 -18.57 4.32 -5.53
N ALA A 245 -17.45 4.05 -6.18
CA ALA A 245 -16.78 4.97 -7.12
C ALA A 245 -17.03 4.52 -8.56
N VAL A 246 -17.20 5.48 -9.47
CA VAL A 246 -17.47 5.22 -10.89
C VAL A 246 -18.77 4.40 -11.12
N THR A 247 -19.80 4.72 -10.35
CA THR A 247 -21.09 4.00 -10.30
C THR A 247 -22.27 4.80 -10.89
N GLY A 248 -21.98 5.96 -11.48
CA GLY A 248 -22.96 6.84 -12.13
C GLY A 248 -24.06 7.33 -11.20
N LYS A 249 -25.21 7.71 -11.78
CA LYS A 249 -26.37 8.23 -11.03
C LYS A 249 -26.86 7.27 -9.94
N GLY A 250 -26.76 5.98 -10.18
CA GLY A 250 -27.16 4.97 -9.22
C GLY A 250 -26.30 4.96 -7.96
N GLY A 251 -24.98 5.18 -8.08
CA GLY A 251 -24.12 5.29 -6.90
C GLY A 251 -24.48 6.48 -6.01
N ILE A 252 -24.84 7.61 -6.62
CA ILE A 252 -25.34 8.80 -5.90
C ILE A 252 -26.64 8.48 -5.17
N GLN A 253 -27.57 7.78 -5.82
CA GLN A 253 -28.83 7.33 -5.20
C GLN A 253 -28.57 6.40 -4.00
N ASP A 254 -27.62 5.48 -4.13
CA ASP A 254 -27.28 4.56 -3.03
C ASP A 254 -26.70 5.32 -1.83
N ALA A 255 -25.81 6.30 -2.07
CA ALA A 255 -25.22 7.12 -1.01
C ALA A 255 -26.26 8.01 -0.33
N LEU A 256 -27.17 8.63 -1.10
CA LEU A 256 -28.30 9.39 -0.55
C LEU A 256 -29.22 8.52 0.29
N ARG A 257 -29.53 7.31 -0.19
CA ARG A 257 -30.35 6.35 0.55
C ARG A 257 -29.67 5.92 1.85
N MET A 258 -28.37 5.64 1.83
CA MET A 258 -27.63 5.31 3.05
C MET A 258 -27.78 6.41 4.10
N GLY A 259 -27.55 7.68 3.73
CA GLY A 259 -27.70 8.81 4.64
C GLY A 259 -29.12 8.98 5.19
N HIS A 260 -30.12 8.91 4.32
CA HIS A 260 -31.53 9.01 4.72
C HIS A 260 -31.93 7.91 5.72
N GLU A 261 -31.53 6.65 5.46
CA GLU A 261 -31.87 5.54 6.35
C GLU A 261 -31.07 5.58 7.67
N THR A 262 -29.85 6.15 7.67
CA THR A 262 -29.12 6.46 8.90
C THR A 262 -29.85 7.53 9.71
N ASP A 263 -30.28 8.62 9.08
CA ASP A 263 -30.95 9.72 9.78
C ASP A 263 -32.29 9.28 10.40
N LYS A 264 -33.03 8.39 9.75
CA LYS A 264 -34.27 7.81 10.28
C LYS A 264 -34.09 7.10 11.61
N GLN A 265 -32.94 6.46 11.86
CA GLN A 265 -32.71 5.75 13.12
C GLN A 265 -32.84 6.69 14.33
N PHE A 266 -32.36 7.93 14.19
CA PHE A 266 -32.48 8.94 15.24
C PHE A 266 -33.91 9.48 15.41
N ILE A 267 -34.67 9.56 14.31
CA ILE A 267 -36.06 10.06 14.32
C ILE A 267 -37.00 9.05 14.97
N GLU A 268 -36.87 7.77 14.60
CA GLU A 268 -37.73 6.70 15.11
C GLU A 268 -37.56 6.51 16.63
N ASP A 269 -36.35 6.72 17.15
CA ASP A 269 -36.04 6.66 18.58
C ASP A 269 -36.38 7.96 19.35
N SER A 270 -37.01 8.95 18.70
CA SER A 270 -37.25 10.30 19.27
C SER A 270 -35.98 11.00 19.77
N ASN A 271 -34.82 10.50 19.36
CA ASN A 271 -33.53 11.03 19.75
C ASN A 271 -33.17 12.23 18.86
N GLY A 272 -33.86 12.47 17.74
CA GLY A 272 -33.73 13.67 16.92
C GLY A 272 -34.98 14.01 16.15
N GLU A 273 -35.26 15.29 16.03
CA GLU A 273 -36.30 15.77 15.13
C GLU A 273 -35.75 15.97 13.71
N ASP A 274 -36.60 15.74 12.71
CA ASP A 274 -36.34 16.19 11.36
C ASP A 274 -36.39 17.73 11.34
N ASP A 275 -35.25 18.35 11.06
CA ASP A 275 -35.14 19.81 10.98
C ASP A 275 -35.57 20.37 9.61
N GLY A 276 -36.00 19.49 8.69
CA GLY A 276 -36.42 19.85 7.33
C GLY A 276 -35.27 20.29 6.43
N GLN A 277 -34.02 20.19 6.88
CA GLN A 277 -32.82 20.64 6.15
C GLN A 277 -32.09 19.50 5.40
N GLY A 278 -32.73 18.33 5.29
CA GLY A 278 -32.22 17.18 4.56
C GLY A 278 -31.36 16.25 5.40
N SER A 279 -30.45 15.50 4.78
CA SER A 279 -29.65 14.49 5.51
C SER A 279 -28.66 15.12 6.50
N ARG A 280 -28.45 14.48 7.66
CA ARG A 280 -27.57 14.92 8.76
C ARG A 280 -26.35 14.01 8.93
N SER A 281 -26.15 13.08 8.00
CA SER A 281 -25.14 12.03 8.09
C SER A 281 -24.08 12.19 7.00
N ILE A 282 -22.81 12.23 7.41
CA ILE A 282 -21.67 12.15 6.49
C ILE A 282 -21.52 10.69 6.05
N ILE A 283 -21.48 10.47 4.74
CA ILE A 283 -21.35 9.15 4.13
C ILE A 283 -19.92 8.95 3.66
N MET A 284 -19.33 7.81 4.03
CA MET A 284 -18.03 7.37 3.52
C MET A 284 -18.11 5.92 3.03
N SER A 285 -17.34 5.61 1.98
CA SER A 285 -17.24 4.25 1.45
C SER A 285 -15.80 3.96 1.05
N THR A 286 -15.34 2.73 1.23
CA THR A 286 -13.99 2.28 0.84
C THR A 286 -14.03 0.86 0.30
N GLY A 287 -13.14 0.52 -0.64
CA GLY A 287 -13.02 -0.82 -1.22
C GLY A 287 -12.97 -0.80 -2.74
N VAL A 288 -13.63 -1.77 -3.39
CA VAL A 288 -13.52 -1.95 -4.84
C VAL A 288 -14.23 -0.83 -5.62
N ILE A 289 -13.57 -0.31 -6.65
CA ILE A 289 -14.09 0.70 -7.60
C ILE A 289 -14.90 0.01 -8.71
N GLY A 290 -15.94 0.68 -9.23
CA GLY A 290 -16.74 0.20 -10.37
C GLY A 290 -17.83 -0.79 -10.00
N GLN A 291 -18.15 -0.90 -8.71
CA GLN A 291 -19.21 -1.76 -8.18
C GLN A 291 -20.23 -0.92 -7.41
N ARG A 292 -21.52 -1.18 -7.64
CA ARG A 292 -22.62 -0.56 -6.88
C ARG A 292 -22.61 -1.07 -5.44
N LEU A 293 -23.12 -0.26 -4.51
CA LEU A 293 -23.32 -0.72 -3.14
C LEU A 293 -24.39 -1.81 -3.13
N PRO A 294 -24.24 -2.86 -2.31
CA PRO A 294 -25.36 -3.74 -1.95
C PRO A 294 -26.28 -3.00 -0.97
N ILE A 295 -26.87 -1.88 -1.42
CA ILE A 295 -27.50 -0.88 -0.57
C ILE A 295 -28.66 -1.47 0.25
N ASP A 296 -29.42 -2.42 -0.30
CA ASP A 296 -30.49 -3.09 0.44
C ASP A 296 -29.96 -3.87 1.66
N LYS A 297 -28.81 -4.53 1.54
CA LYS A 297 -28.17 -5.22 2.67
C LYS A 297 -27.70 -4.22 3.73
N ILE A 298 -27.08 -3.13 3.29
CA ILE A 298 -26.57 -2.08 4.18
C ILE A 298 -27.75 -1.47 4.97
N VAL A 299 -28.81 -1.07 4.27
CA VAL A 299 -29.99 -0.49 4.90
C VAL A 299 -30.64 -1.45 5.89
N ALA A 300 -30.76 -2.74 5.54
CA ALA A 300 -31.31 -3.74 6.45
C ALA A 300 -30.46 -3.97 7.71
N LYS A 301 -29.17 -3.58 7.69
CA LYS A 301 -28.21 -3.74 8.80
C LYS A 301 -27.85 -2.45 9.52
N LEU A 302 -28.31 -1.30 9.04
CA LEU A 302 -28.17 -0.02 9.74
C LEU A 302 -28.76 -0.05 11.16
N PRO A 303 -29.96 -0.64 11.40
CA PRO A 303 -30.48 -0.76 12.77
C PRO A 303 -29.56 -1.53 13.70
N ASP A 304 -28.92 -2.62 13.21
CA ASP A 304 -27.97 -3.40 14.02
C ASP A 304 -26.76 -2.55 14.44
N ALA A 305 -26.21 -1.71 13.54
CA ALA A 305 -25.10 -0.82 13.87
C ALA A 305 -25.53 0.29 14.85
N TYR A 306 -26.75 0.80 14.69
CA TYR A 306 -27.31 1.86 15.52
C TYR A 306 -27.64 1.39 16.94
N TYR A 307 -28.32 0.25 17.12
CA TYR A 307 -28.62 -0.30 18.45
C TYR A 307 -27.38 -0.83 19.20
N ARG A 308 -26.24 -0.95 18.50
CA ARG A 308 -24.93 -1.26 19.09
C ARG A 308 -24.08 -0.02 19.36
N LEU A 309 -24.62 1.19 19.21
CA LEU A 309 -23.92 2.41 19.58
C LEU A 309 -23.59 2.38 21.08
N GLY A 310 -22.32 2.52 21.41
CA GLY A 310 -21.83 2.67 22.77
C GLY A 310 -20.60 3.57 22.84
N ASP A 311 -20.20 3.94 24.05
CA ASP A 311 -19.13 4.90 24.35
C ASP A 311 -17.86 4.23 24.91
N THR A 312 -17.86 2.91 25.09
CA THR A 312 -16.70 2.18 25.62
C THR A 312 -15.60 1.99 24.57
N HIS A 313 -14.40 1.66 25.05
CA HIS A 313 -13.24 1.35 24.19
C HIS A 313 -13.52 0.29 23.14
N GLU A 314 -14.26 -0.77 23.50
CA GLU A 314 -14.61 -1.87 22.62
C GLU A 314 -15.51 -1.41 21.47
N HIS A 315 -16.41 -0.46 21.71
CA HIS A 315 -17.30 0.10 20.68
C HIS A 315 -16.51 0.89 19.64
N TRP A 316 -15.63 1.80 20.10
CA TRP A 316 -14.77 2.59 19.23
C TRP A 316 -13.77 1.73 18.47
N LEU A 317 -13.16 0.74 19.13
CA LEU A 317 -12.26 -0.21 18.49
C LEU A 317 -13.00 -1.11 17.49
N GLY A 318 -14.26 -1.48 17.77
CA GLY A 318 -15.14 -2.20 16.85
C GLY A 318 -15.41 -1.41 15.56
N ALA A 319 -15.79 -0.14 15.69
CA ALA A 319 -15.97 0.77 14.55
C ALA A 319 -14.67 0.96 13.75
N ALA A 320 -13.52 1.15 14.43
CA ALA A 320 -12.23 1.27 13.77
C ALA A 320 -11.82 0.00 13.00
N LYS A 321 -12.20 -1.20 13.48
CA LYS A 321 -12.02 -2.45 12.74
C LYS A 321 -12.95 -2.54 11.53
N ALA A 322 -14.20 -2.10 11.66
CA ALA A 322 -15.21 -2.23 10.62
C ALA A 322 -14.91 -1.40 9.36
N ILE A 323 -14.13 -0.31 9.49
CA ILE A 323 -13.72 0.52 8.35
C ILE A 323 -12.46 0.00 7.63
N CYS A 324 -11.77 -1.00 8.17
CA CYS A 324 -10.55 -1.55 7.59
C CYS A 324 -10.78 -2.27 6.25
N THR A 325 -9.73 -2.34 5.44
CA THR A 325 -9.72 -3.05 4.15
C THR A 325 -8.47 -3.93 4.01
N THR A 326 -7.38 -3.38 3.47
CA THR A 326 -6.06 -4.03 3.42
C THR A 326 -5.21 -3.70 4.64
N ASP A 327 -5.74 -2.88 5.54
CA ASP A 327 -5.16 -2.54 6.82
C ASP A 327 -4.80 -3.81 7.62
N THR A 328 -3.60 -3.85 8.22
CA THR A 328 -3.18 -4.98 9.06
C THR A 328 -3.55 -4.79 10.54
N PHE A 329 -3.94 -3.56 10.92
CA PHE A 329 -4.47 -3.25 12.25
C PHE A 329 -5.46 -2.06 12.22
N PRO A 330 -6.44 -2.01 13.15
CA PRO A 330 -7.33 -0.87 13.33
C PRO A 330 -6.58 0.33 13.92
N LYS A 331 -6.75 1.52 13.33
CA LYS A 331 -6.07 2.75 13.75
C LYS A 331 -7.05 3.61 14.53
N LEU A 332 -6.84 3.71 15.84
CA LEU A 332 -7.67 4.45 16.77
C LEU A 332 -6.76 5.20 17.74
N VAL A 333 -7.04 6.49 17.95
CA VAL A 333 -6.33 7.35 18.89
C VAL A 333 -7.34 8.13 19.71
N SER A 334 -7.03 8.32 20.99
CA SER A 334 -7.77 9.21 21.89
C SER A 334 -6.80 10.06 22.71
N LYS A 335 -7.18 11.32 22.97
CA LYS A 335 -6.44 12.25 23.84
C LYS A 335 -7.39 13.17 24.61
N THR A 336 -6.94 13.65 25.75
CA THR A 336 -7.57 14.78 26.45
C THR A 336 -6.75 16.05 26.26
N PHE A 337 -7.39 17.21 26.39
CA PHE A 337 -6.75 18.52 26.30
C PHE A 337 -7.57 19.57 27.08
N THR A 338 -6.97 20.73 27.32
CA THR A 338 -7.63 21.87 27.96
C THR A 338 -7.54 23.09 27.05
N LEU A 339 -8.46 24.03 27.22
CA LEU A 339 -8.44 25.33 26.55
C LEU A 339 -7.94 26.41 27.53
N PRO A 340 -7.13 27.39 27.08
CA PRO A 340 -6.62 28.47 27.94
C PRO A 340 -7.66 29.19 28.79
N SER A 341 -8.88 29.37 28.28
CA SER A 341 -9.97 30.06 29.00
C SER A 341 -10.79 29.15 29.92
N SER A 342 -10.56 27.83 29.91
CA SER A 342 -11.44 26.84 30.53
C SER A 342 -10.70 26.00 31.57
N GLN A 343 -11.42 25.56 32.60
CA GLN A 343 -10.95 24.52 33.53
C GLN A 343 -11.50 23.14 33.16
N GLU A 344 -12.38 23.06 32.16
CA GLU A 344 -12.94 21.81 31.66
C GLU A 344 -11.87 21.02 30.89
N GLU A 345 -11.94 19.69 31.03
CA GLU A 345 -11.17 18.76 30.20
C GLU A 345 -12.01 18.38 28.97
N TYR A 346 -11.42 18.54 27.80
CA TYR A 346 -12.00 18.19 26.51
C TYR A 346 -11.32 16.93 25.96
N HIS A 347 -12.01 16.23 25.07
CA HIS A 347 -11.59 14.98 24.50
C HIS A 347 -11.52 15.06 22.98
N LEU A 348 -10.57 14.33 22.42
CA LEU A 348 -10.47 14.01 21.01
C LEU A 348 -10.39 12.50 20.87
N ALA A 349 -11.24 11.93 20.04
CA ALA A 349 -11.07 10.56 19.56
C ALA A 349 -11.16 10.54 18.04
N GLY A 350 -10.41 9.65 17.43
CA GLY A 350 -10.39 9.55 16.00
C GLY A 350 -9.89 8.21 15.52
N MET A 351 -10.46 7.81 14.39
CA MET A 351 -10.12 6.57 13.71
C MET A 351 -9.81 6.86 12.25
N THR A 352 -8.95 6.05 11.66
CA THR A 352 -8.58 6.16 10.25
C THR A 352 -8.35 4.79 9.64
N LYS A 353 -8.48 4.69 8.32
CA LYS A 353 -8.09 3.51 7.56
C LYS A 353 -7.23 3.91 6.37
N GLY A 354 -6.25 3.11 6.02
CA GLY A 354 -5.35 3.34 4.90
C GLY A 354 -4.09 2.51 5.05
N ALA A 355 -3.73 1.82 3.96
CA ALA A 355 -2.53 1.00 3.88
C ALA A 355 -1.98 0.99 2.44
N GLY A 356 -2.84 1.09 1.43
CA GLY A 356 -2.48 1.31 0.02
C GLY A 356 -3.36 2.38 -0.63
N MET A 357 -2.92 2.86 -1.79
CA MET A 357 -3.43 4.03 -2.50
C MET A 357 -3.42 5.26 -1.60
N ILE A 358 -2.23 5.66 -1.12
CA ILE A 358 -2.05 6.75 -0.15
C ILE A 358 -1.05 7.80 -0.69
N HIS A 359 -1.56 8.94 -1.14
CA HIS A 359 -0.81 10.16 -1.40
C HIS A 359 -1.74 11.40 -1.37
N PRO A 360 -2.01 11.97 -0.18
CA PRO A 360 -3.06 12.98 -0.03
C PRO A 360 -2.76 14.32 -0.63
N ASN A 361 -3.60 14.68 -1.60
CA ASN A 361 -3.83 16.05 -2.01
C ASN A 361 -5.29 16.43 -1.69
N MET A 362 -5.53 16.73 -0.41
CA MET A 362 -6.84 16.84 0.25
C MET A 362 -7.48 15.47 0.60
N ALA A 363 -6.77 14.69 1.43
CA ALA A 363 -7.09 13.34 1.97
C ALA A 363 -6.67 12.15 1.07
N THR A 364 -6.19 11.05 1.67
CA THR A 364 -5.97 9.72 1.02
C THR A 364 -6.31 8.54 1.88
N LEU A 365 -7.54 8.52 2.37
CA LEU A 365 -8.04 7.60 3.39
C LEU A 365 -9.45 8.02 3.81
N LEU A 366 -10.06 7.20 4.66
CA LEU A 366 -11.19 7.63 5.48
C LEU A 366 -10.68 7.93 6.88
N GLY A 367 -10.97 9.13 7.38
CA GLY A 367 -10.62 9.57 8.72
C GLY A 367 -11.81 10.24 9.41
N ILE A 368 -12.02 9.95 10.69
CA ILE A 368 -13.09 10.53 11.50
C ILE A 368 -12.46 11.02 12.79
N ILE A 369 -12.73 12.27 13.14
CA ILE A 369 -12.30 12.90 14.39
C ILE A 369 -13.56 13.42 15.09
N CYS A 370 -13.69 13.15 16.38
CA CYS A 370 -14.79 13.63 17.22
C CYS A 370 -14.20 14.39 18.40
N THR A 371 -14.86 15.47 18.81
CA THR A 371 -14.52 16.23 20.01
C THR A 371 -15.75 16.72 20.72
N ASP A 372 -15.68 16.80 22.03
CA ASP A 372 -16.73 17.37 22.89
C ASP A 372 -16.49 18.83 23.25
N ALA A 373 -15.45 19.46 22.67
CA ALA A 373 -15.21 20.89 22.78
C ALA A 373 -16.29 21.71 22.03
N PRO A 374 -16.76 22.83 22.60
CA PRO A 374 -17.79 23.67 21.97
C PRO A 374 -17.15 24.58 20.91
N VAL A 375 -17.03 24.11 19.67
CA VAL A 375 -16.44 24.88 18.56
C VAL A 375 -17.50 25.22 17.52
N ALA A 376 -17.66 26.51 17.22
CA ALA A 376 -18.64 26.95 16.24
C ALA A 376 -18.31 26.43 14.83
N ALA A 377 -19.34 25.99 14.09
CA ALA A 377 -19.20 25.39 12.75
C ALA A 377 -18.37 26.21 11.75
N PRO A 378 -18.47 27.56 11.67
CA PRO A 378 -17.65 28.34 10.73
C PRO A 378 -16.14 28.21 10.93
N LEU A 379 -15.69 27.84 12.14
CA LEU A 379 -14.28 27.73 12.48
C LEU A 379 -13.68 26.35 12.16
N LEU A 380 -14.49 25.28 12.23
CA LEU A 380 -14.02 23.90 12.08
C LEU A 380 -13.38 23.64 10.72
N GLN A 381 -13.91 24.21 9.64
CA GLN A 381 -13.38 23.98 8.30
C GLN A 381 -11.95 24.51 8.14
N GLY A 382 -11.65 25.67 8.75
CA GLY A 382 -10.32 26.26 8.77
C GLY A 382 -9.33 25.43 9.59
N ALA A 383 -9.71 25.11 10.84
CA ALA A 383 -8.91 24.29 11.74
C ALA A 383 -8.60 22.91 11.13
N LEU A 384 -9.61 22.24 10.58
CA LEU A 384 -9.42 20.96 9.91
C LEU A 384 -8.48 21.10 8.71
N LYS A 385 -8.67 22.10 7.84
CA LYS A 385 -7.80 22.26 6.66
C LYS A 385 -6.33 22.43 7.05
N GLU A 386 -6.04 23.21 8.10
CA GLU A 386 -4.69 23.36 8.61
C GLU A 386 -4.13 22.03 9.15
N ALA A 387 -4.87 21.37 10.03
CA ALA A 387 -4.48 20.10 10.62
C ALA A 387 -4.18 19.05 9.55
N ILE A 388 -5.06 18.91 8.55
CA ILE A 388 -4.88 17.95 7.45
C ILE A 388 -3.69 18.32 6.55
N THR A 389 -3.43 19.62 6.35
CA THR A 389 -2.28 20.08 5.55
C THR A 389 -0.96 19.63 6.15
N LYS A 390 -0.84 19.64 7.48
CA LYS A 390 0.38 19.26 8.21
C LYS A 390 0.43 17.77 8.58
N SER A 391 -0.68 17.03 8.46
CA SER A 391 -0.80 15.61 8.83
C SER A 391 -0.98 14.70 7.62
N PHE A 392 -2.22 14.35 7.26
CA PHE A 392 -2.50 13.40 6.18
C PHE A 392 -1.99 13.92 4.83
N ASN A 393 -2.08 15.21 4.50
CA ASN A 393 -1.43 15.75 3.29
C ASN A 393 0.10 15.76 3.33
N SER A 394 0.70 15.21 4.38
CA SER A 394 2.13 15.03 4.55
C SER A 394 2.51 13.55 4.69
N ILE A 395 1.68 12.62 4.18
CA ILE A 395 2.06 11.19 4.11
C ILE A 395 2.04 10.67 2.68
N SER A 396 2.84 9.66 2.36
CA SER A 396 2.79 8.96 1.08
C SER A 396 3.21 7.50 1.25
N ILE A 397 2.46 6.57 0.68
CA ILE A 397 2.84 5.14 0.66
C ILE A 397 3.28 4.75 -0.74
N ASP A 398 2.42 4.98 -1.74
CA ASP A 398 2.66 4.58 -3.13
C ASP A 398 2.59 5.71 -4.15
N GLY A 399 2.11 6.89 -3.75
CA GLY A 399 2.01 8.04 -4.65
C GLY A 399 0.65 8.16 -5.34
N ASP A 400 -0.28 7.24 -5.08
CA ASP A 400 -1.61 7.21 -5.70
C ASP A 400 -2.68 7.85 -4.80
N THR A 401 -3.35 8.88 -5.33
CA THR A 401 -4.46 9.56 -4.62
C THR A 401 -5.79 8.87 -4.93
N SER A 402 -6.48 8.37 -3.91
CA SER A 402 -7.74 7.64 -4.01
C SER A 402 -8.94 8.49 -4.45
N THR A 403 -9.99 7.81 -4.93
CA THR A 403 -11.26 8.40 -5.38
C THR A 403 -12.22 8.74 -4.24
N ASN A 404 -11.93 8.30 -3.02
CA ASN A 404 -12.89 8.25 -1.90
C ASN A 404 -12.51 9.11 -0.71
N ASP A 405 -11.37 9.77 -0.78
CA ASP A 405 -10.73 10.26 0.41
C ASP A 405 -11.55 11.32 1.12
N THR A 406 -11.72 11.11 2.41
CA THR A 406 -12.55 11.96 3.26
C THR A 406 -11.97 11.95 4.66
N VAL A 407 -11.69 13.13 5.21
CA VAL A 407 -11.48 13.28 6.65
C VAL A 407 -12.52 14.23 7.20
N ALA A 408 -13.29 13.78 8.19
CA ALA A 408 -14.33 14.57 8.84
C ALA A 408 -14.00 14.83 10.31
N ILE A 409 -14.38 16.00 10.82
CA ILE A 409 -14.41 16.33 12.24
C ILE A 409 -15.84 16.68 12.66
N LEU A 410 -16.29 16.14 13.81
CA LEU A 410 -17.54 16.49 14.47
C LEU A 410 -17.25 17.06 15.87
N ALA A 411 -17.89 18.17 16.24
CA ALA A 411 -17.73 18.85 17.52
C ALA A 411 -19.10 19.14 18.15
N ASN A 412 -19.44 18.44 19.24
CA ASN A 412 -20.80 18.49 19.82
C ASN A 412 -20.95 19.40 21.05
N GLY A 413 -19.84 19.90 21.61
CA GLY A 413 -19.86 20.77 22.80
C GLY A 413 -20.33 20.12 24.10
N ALA A 414 -20.40 18.78 24.17
CA ALA A 414 -20.97 18.07 25.32
C ALA A 414 -20.16 18.21 26.62
N ALA A 415 -18.88 18.56 26.54
CA ALA A 415 -18.07 18.88 27.72
C ALA A 415 -18.39 20.26 28.31
N GLY A 416 -19.17 21.08 27.60
CA GLY A 416 -19.57 22.42 28.06
C GLY A 416 -18.45 23.46 27.96
N GLY A 417 -18.62 24.56 28.71
CA GLY A 417 -17.75 25.74 28.63
C GLY A 417 -18.22 26.76 27.58
N GLN A 418 -17.41 27.80 27.38
CA GLN A 418 -17.72 28.88 26.44
C GLN A 418 -17.41 28.44 25.00
N GLU A 419 -18.37 28.64 24.09
CA GLU A 419 -18.18 28.30 22.68
C GLU A 419 -17.05 29.13 22.03
N ILE A 420 -16.15 28.43 21.34
CA ILE A 420 -15.11 29.03 20.52
C ILE A 420 -15.77 29.59 19.25
N THR A 421 -15.89 30.92 19.19
CA THR A 421 -16.60 31.63 18.11
C THR A 421 -15.72 32.58 17.30
N SER A 422 -14.45 32.77 17.70
CA SER A 422 -13.49 33.61 16.97
C SER A 422 -12.22 32.85 16.61
N SER A 423 -11.80 32.97 15.35
CA SER A 423 -10.52 32.41 14.86
C SER A 423 -9.29 33.12 15.44
N SER A 424 -9.46 34.25 16.13
CA SER A 424 -8.36 34.99 16.77
C SER A 424 -8.27 34.76 18.28
N SER A 425 -9.11 33.88 18.86
CA SER A 425 -9.03 33.57 20.28
C SER A 425 -7.88 32.61 20.58
N LYS A 426 -7.33 32.70 21.80
CA LYS A 426 -6.30 31.76 22.28
C LYS A 426 -6.83 30.32 22.34
N ASP A 427 -8.11 30.15 22.60
CA ASP A 427 -8.74 28.82 22.62
C ASP A 427 -8.81 28.21 21.23
N PHE A 428 -9.10 29.00 20.20
CA PHE A 428 -9.08 28.51 18.82
C PHE A 428 -7.66 28.13 18.37
N GLU A 429 -6.66 28.92 18.74
CA GLU A 429 -5.25 28.62 18.48
C GLU A 429 -4.84 27.30 19.17
N ALA A 430 -5.15 27.15 20.46
CA ALA A 430 -4.87 25.94 21.22
C ALA A 430 -5.59 24.70 20.63
N PHE A 431 -6.88 24.83 20.34
CA PHE A 431 -7.66 23.77 19.69
C PHE A 431 -7.07 23.37 18.34
N SER A 432 -6.71 24.33 17.48
CA SER A 432 -6.16 24.06 16.15
C SER A 432 -4.79 23.38 16.23
N ALA A 433 -3.94 23.77 17.19
CA ALA A 433 -2.67 23.10 17.46
C ALA A 433 -2.88 21.67 17.94
N THR A 434 -3.75 21.45 18.93
CA THR A 434 -4.07 20.09 19.44
C THR A 434 -4.66 19.21 18.34
N LEU A 435 -5.58 19.74 17.52
CA LEU A 435 -6.16 19.02 16.39
C LEU A 435 -5.09 18.64 15.35
N THR A 436 -4.14 19.54 15.09
CA THR A 436 -3.03 19.28 14.17
C THR A 436 -2.16 18.13 14.67
N ASP A 437 -1.72 18.18 15.93
CA ASP A 437 -0.91 17.11 16.53
C ASP A 437 -1.66 15.78 16.57
N PHE A 438 -2.95 15.81 16.91
CA PHE A 438 -3.81 14.64 16.91
C PHE A 438 -3.95 14.02 15.51
N ALA A 439 -4.14 14.84 14.47
CA ALA A 439 -4.22 14.39 13.10
C ALA A 439 -2.86 13.82 12.61
N ILE A 440 -1.73 14.40 13.05
CA ILE A 440 -0.38 13.87 12.75
C ILE A 440 -0.23 12.45 13.30
N ASP A 441 -0.66 12.19 14.53
CA ASP A 441 -0.57 10.85 15.12
C ASP A 441 -1.38 9.82 14.33
N LEU A 442 -2.61 10.16 13.93
CA LEU A 442 -3.41 9.31 13.05
C LEU A 442 -2.76 9.09 11.69
N ALA A 443 -2.19 10.13 11.07
CA ALA A 443 -1.51 10.03 9.78
C ALA A 443 -0.27 9.12 9.84
N LYS A 444 0.49 9.17 10.94
CA LYS A 444 1.62 8.26 11.15
C LYS A 444 1.19 6.80 11.23
N LEU A 445 0.07 6.50 11.89
CA LEU A 445 -0.46 5.12 11.94
C LEU A 445 -0.80 4.57 10.54
N VAL A 446 -1.19 5.41 9.59
CA VAL A 446 -1.41 5.01 8.19
C VAL A 446 -0.11 4.60 7.52
N VAL A 447 0.97 5.37 7.71
CA VAL A 447 2.29 5.03 7.17
C VAL A 447 2.85 3.77 7.82
N ARG A 448 2.66 3.61 9.14
CA ARG A 448 3.06 2.40 9.87
C ARG A 448 2.36 1.15 9.36
N ASP A 449 1.20 1.29 8.77
CA ASP A 449 0.42 0.19 8.21
C ASP A 449 0.50 0.11 6.68
N GLY A 450 1.47 0.79 6.06
CA GLY A 450 1.64 0.70 4.62
C GLY A 450 1.75 -0.75 4.15
N GLU A 451 1.14 -1.05 3.01
CA GLU A 451 1.09 -2.42 2.47
C GLU A 451 2.51 -2.96 2.27
N GLY A 452 2.88 -3.96 3.08
CA GLY A 452 4.23 -4.54 3.08
C GLY A 452 5.32 -3.65 3.68
N ALA A 453 4.98 -2.54 4.36
CA ALA A 453 5.94 -1.64 4.97
C ALA A 453 6.70 -2.29 6.12
N THR A 454 8.03 -2.20 6.06
CA THR A 454 8.95 -2.64 7.12
C THR A 454 9.62 -1.47 7.84
N LYS A 455 9.58 -0.27 7.25
CA LYS A 455 10.16 0.96 7.79
C LYS A 455 9.11 2.07 7.89
N PHE A 456 9.32 2.93 8.88
CA PHE A 456 8.68 4.23 9.00
C PHE A 456 9.74 5.31 8.82
N VAL A 457 9.54 6.19 7.84
CA VAL A 457 10.54 7.19 7.45
C VAL A 457 9.94 8.58 7.57
N THR A 458 10.58 9.41 8.38
CA THR A 458 10.37 10.86 8.44
C THR A 458 11.32 11.53 7.47
N ILE A 459 10.80 12.29 6.51
CA ILE A 459 11.59 13.14 5.62
C ILE A 459 11.37 14.57 6.07
N ARG A 460 12.41 15.19 6.63
CA ARG A 460 12.38 16.58 7.05
C ARG A 460 13.22 17.40 6.10
N VAL A 461 12.58 18.38 5.46
CA VAL A 461 13.24 19.32 4.55
C VAL A 461 13.26 20.67 5.23
N THR A 462 14.44 21.24 5.44
CA THR A 462 14.62 22.54 6.10
C THR A 462 15.34 23.53 5.20
N ASN A 463 15.25 24.79 5.60
CA ASN A 463 15.89 25.91 4.94
C ASN A 463 15.46 26.08 3.48
N ALA A 464 14.19 25.75 3.20
CA ALA A 464 13.55 26.04 1.92
C ALA A 464 13.08 27.50 1.91
N LYS A 465 12.84 28.05 0.72
CA LYS A 465 12.30 29.41 0.59
C LYS A 465 10.85 29.53 1.09
N THR A 466 10.06 28.45 0.93
CA THR A 466 8.67 28.38 1.36
C THR A 466 8.34 26.98 1.89
N TYR A 467 7.25 26.87 2.67
CA TYR A 467 6.73 25.59 3.13
C TYR A 467 6.35 24.68 1.96
N GLU A 468 5.75 25.24 0.91
CA GLU A 468 5.32 24.51 -0.28
C GLU A 468 6.51 23.89 -1.00
N GLU A 469 7.62 24.63 -1.15
CA GLU A 469 8.85 24.11 -1.75
C GLU A 469 9.47 22.99 -0.89
N ALA A 470 9.56 23.16 0.44
CA ALA A 470 10.03 22.11 1.34
C ALA A 470 9.19 20.84 1.22
N LYS A 471 7.86 21.00 1.20
CA LYS A 471 6.91 19.91 1.09
C LYS A 471 6.97 19.22 -0.27
N GLN A 472 7.18 19.97 -1.34
CA GLN A 472 7.35 19.43 -2.69
C GLN A 472 8.61 18.55 -2.78
N VAL A 473 9.72 18.98 -2.19
CA VAL A 473 10.94 18.16 -2.07
C VAL A 473 10.68 16.91 -1.23
N GLY A 474 10.05 17.05 -0.07
CA GLY A 474 9.72 15.92 0.81
C GLY A 474 8.86 14.88 0.09
N ASN A 475 7.83 15.33 -0.63
CA ASN A 475 6.96 14.48 -1.44
C ASN A 475 7.70 13.79 -2.60
N SER A 476 8.63 14.49 -3.26
CA SER A 476 9.47 13.93 -4.32
C SER A 476 10.28 12.74 -3.81
N ILE A 477 10.96 12.91 -2.66
CA ILE A 477 11.73 11.87 -2.00
C ILE A 477 10.80 10.72 -1.55
N ALA A 478 9.67 11.05 -0.93
CA ALA A 478 8.70 10.08 -0.41
C ALA A 478 8.08 9.19 -1.48
N ARG A 479 8.04 9.65 -2.74
CA ARG A 479 7.47 8.92 -3.89
C ARG A 479 8.51 8.18 -4.72
N SER A 480 9.80 8.42 -4.49
CA SER A 480 10.87 7.83 -5.28
C SER A 480 10.96 6.32 -5.04
N PRO A 481 10.68 5.46 -6.05
CA PRO A 481 10.79 4.01 -5.87
C PRO A 481 12.22 3.58 -5.54
N LEU A 482 13.21 4.31 -6.06
CA LEU A 482 14.63 4.05 -5.78
C LEU A 482 14.98 4.35 -4.32
N VAL A 483 14.48 5.46 -3.75
CA VAL A 483 14.70 5.75 -2.32
C VAL A 483 14.02 4.68 -1.47
N LYS A 484 12.74 4.37 -1.75
CA LYS A 484 11.95 3.41 -0.98
C LYS A 484 12.51 1.98 -1.02
N THR A 485 13.06 1.55 -2.16
CA THR A 485 13.72 0.24 -2.28
C THR A 485 15.10 0.20 -1.63
N ALA A 486 15.85 1.31 -1.65
CA ALA A 486 17.11 1.41 -0.90
C ALA A 486 16.86 1.28 0.61
N LEU A 487 15.81 1.94 1.12
CA LEU A 487 15.39 1.83 2.52
C LEU A 487 15.00 0.40 2.91
N TYR A 488 14.25 -0.31 2.06
CA TYR A 488 13.93 -1.73 2.28
C TYR A 488 15.20 -2.60 2.29
N GLY A 489 16.10 -2.35 1.34
CA GLY A 489 17.39 -3.03 1.23
C GLY A 489 18.42 -2.62 2.28
N LYS A 490 18.09 -1.66 3.16
CA LYS A 490 18.98 -1.07 4.17
C LYS A 490 20.27 -0.52 3.55
N ASP A 491 20.16 0.05 2.36
CA ASP A 491 21.22 0.69 1.59
C ASP A 491 21.21 2.21 1.85
N ALA A 492 22.34 2.75 2.34
CA ALA A 492 22.53 4.15 2.70
C ALA A 492 22.70 5.07 1.48
N ASN A 493 21.80 4.93 0.51
CA ASN A 493 21.94 5.49 -0.82
C ASN A 493 21.50 6.96 -0.89
N TRP A 494 22.30 7.85 -0.32
CA TRP A 494 22.07 9.30 -0.36
C TRP A 494 22.03 9.86 -1.79
N GLY A 495 22.70 9.22 -2.75
CA GLY A 495 22.63 9.59 -4.17
C GLY A 495 21.21 9.49 -4.74
N ARG A 496 20.42 8.48 -4.34
CA ARG A 496 19.01 8.36 -4.72
C ARG A 496 18.14 9.43 -4.08
N ILE A 497 18.47 9.84 -2.86
CA ILE A 497 17.79 10.94 -2.15
C ILE A 497 18.04 12.26 -2.90
N LEU A 498 19.30 12.56 -3.24
CA LEU A 498 19.66 13.75 -4.01
C LEU A 498 19.06 13.76 -5.41
N CYS A 499 19.02 12.62 -6.09
CA CYS A 499 18.34 12.50 -7.37
C CYS A 499 16.87 12.94 -7.24
N ALA A 500 16.17 12.46 -6.21
CA ALA A 500 14.78 12.83 -5.94
C ALA A 500 14.60 14.31 -5.53
N THR A 501 15.53 14.86 -4.74
CA THR A 501 15.57 16.30 -4.46
C THR A 501 15.76 17.10 -5.75
N GLY A 502 16.66 16.69 -6.63
CA GLY A 502 17.02 17.40 -7.86
C GLY A 502 15.90 17.45 -8.91
N TYR A 503 15.08 16.40 -9.03
CA TYR A 503 13.92 16.41 -9.94
C TYR A 503 12.62 16.91 -9.28
N ALA A 504 12.67 17.42 -8.04
CA ALA A 504 11.47 17.83 -7.31
C ALA A 504 10.68 18.96 -8.00
N GLY A 505 11.27 19.68 -8.96
CA GLY A 505 10.62 20.79 -9.66
C GLY A 505 10.61 22.08 -8.86
N VAL A 506 11.66 22.31 -8.06
CA VAL A 506 11.84 23.50 -7.21
C VAL A 506 13.09 24.26 -7.67
N ASP A 507 12.88 25.45 -8.25
CA ASP A 507 13.95 26.25 -8.86
C ASP A 507 14.93 26.87 -7.83
N SER A 508 14.53 26.96 -6.56
CA SER A 508 15.35 27.54 -5.49
C SER A 508 16.44 26.60 -4.98
N ILE A 509 16.44 25.33 -5.40
CA ILE A 509 17.45 24.33 -5.00
C ILE A 509 18.78 24.64 -5.68
N ILE A 510 19.82 24.77 -4.86
CA ILE A 510 21.20 24.96 -5.31
C ILE A 510 22.00 23.73 -4.87
N PRO A 511 22.51 22.89 -5.79
CA PRO A 511 23.23 21.66 -5.44
C PRO A 511 24.38 21.88 -4.45
N GLU A 512 25.15 22.95 -4.64
CA GLU A 512 26.31 23.32 -3.81
C GLU A 512 25.93 23.84 -2.41
N GLN A 513 24.65 24.00 -2.11
CA GLN A 513 24.16 24.36 -0.78
C GLN A 513 23.38 23.24 -0.11
N THR A 514 23.06 22.18 -0.85
CA THR A 514 22.21 21.09 -0.37
C THR A 514 23.01 20.14 0.51
N SER A 515 22.44 19.71 1.63
CA SER A 515 23.03 18.70 2.52
C SER A 515 22.01 17.61 2.82
N VAL A 516 22.49 16.37 3.01
CA VAL A 516 21.67 15.19 3.32
C VAL A 516 22.28 14.42 4.47
N SER A 517 21.44 14.05 5.43
CA SER A 517 21.85 13.28 6.60
C SER A 517 20.81 12.26 7.00
N PHE A 518 21.26 11.22 7.71
CA PHE A 518 20.38 10.39 8.52
C PHE A 518 20.43 10.82 9.97
N ILE A 519 19.25 10.93 10.58
CA ILE A 519 19.08 11.22 12.00
C ILE A 519 18.65 9.91 12.68
N PRO A 520 19.52 9.32 13.52
CA PRO A 520 19.20 8.10 14.26
C PRO A 520 18.09 8.34 15.29
N THR A 521 17.20 7.36 15.48
CA THR A 521 16.12 7.46 16.47
C THR A 521 16.53 7.07 17.88
N ASP A 522 17.75 6.54 18.06
CA ASP A 522 18.32 6.20 19.37
C ASP A 522 18.95 7.41 20.09
N GLY A 523 18.91 8.59 19.46
CA GLY A 523 19.48 9.82 19.98
C GLY A 523 20.99 9.95 19.78
N SER A 524 21.63 9.02 19.06
CA SER A 524 23.03 9.17 18.64
C SER A 524 23.19 10.31 17.63
N GLU A 525 24.44 10.72 17.38
CA GLU A 525 24.74 11.88 16.54
C GLU A 525 24.16 11.75 15.13
N GLU A 526 23.96 12.89 14.47
CA GLU A 526 23.62 12.95 13.04
C GLU A 526 24.71 12.25 12.20
N LEU A 527 24.30 11.41 11.25
CA LEU A 527 25.19 10.86 10.24
C LEU A 527 25.06 11.70 8.96
N LYS A 528 26.05 12.56 8.73
CA LYS A 528 26.13 13.39 7.52
C LYS A 528 26.57 12.52 6.34
N LEU A 529 25.84 12.60 5.25
CA LEU A 529 26.09 11.83 4.02
C LEU A 529 26.60 12.74 2.90
N LEU A 530 26.03 13.93 2.81
CA LEU A 530 26.42 15.00 1.90
C LEU A 530 26.34 16.33 2.63
N VAL A 531 27.38 17.17 2.51
CA VAL A 531 27.43 18.52 3.08
C VAL A 531 27.72 19.51 1.97
N LYS A 532 26.82 20.48 1.75
CA LYS A 532 26.98 21.56 0.76
C LYS A 532 27.38 21.05 -0.63
N GLY A 533 26.69 20.04 -1.12
CA GLY A 533 26.95 19.45 -2.45
C GLY A 533 28.15 18.50 -2.52
N GLU A 534 28.91 18.32 -1.44
CA GLU A 534 30.08 17.44 -1.40
C GLU A 534 29.80 16.18 -0.57
N PRO A 535 30.21 14.98 -1.05
CA PRO A 535 30.01 13.73 -0.32
C PRO A 535 30.93 13.63 0.89
N GLU A 536 30.39 13.20 2.02
CA GLU A 536 31.18 12.93 3.23
C GLU A 536 31.80 11.51 3.17
N GLN A 537 32.83 11.28 3.99
CA GLN A 537 33.31 9.93 4.24
C GLN A 537 32.34 9.21 5.19
N VAL A 538 31.39 8.47 4.62
CA VAL A 538 30.34 7.78 5.38
C VAL A 538 30.89 6.55 6.10
N ASP A 539 30.60 6.44 7.40
CA ASP A 539 30.78 5.21 8.17
C ASP A 539 29.64 4.24 7.79
N GLU A 540 29.95 3.31 6.89
CA GLU A 540 29.01 2.32 6.37
C GLU A 540 28.46 1.38 7.46
N GLU A 541 29.25 1.05 8.48
CA GLU A 541 28.79 0.19 9.58
C GLU A 541 27.76 0.93 10.42
N ARG A 542 28.01 2.21 10.70
CA ARG A 542 27.06 3.07 11.40
C ARG A 542 25.81 3.32 10.57
N ALA A 543 25.94 3.54 9.26
CA ALA A 543 24.81 3.71 8.36
C ALA A 543 23.91 2.47 8.34
N ALA A 544 24.50 1.28 8.27
CA ALA A 544 23.78 0.01 8.33
C ALA A 544 23.03 -0.18 9.66
N LYS A 545 23.64 0.19 10.80
CA LYS A 545 22.98 0.14 12.11
C LYS A 545 21.77 1.06 12.19
N ILE A 546 21.91 2.29 11.69
CA ILE A 546 20.80 3.27 11.62
C ILE A 546 19.66 2.71 10.76
N LEU A 547 20.00 2.14 9.60
CA LEU A 547 19.04 1.54 8.67
C LEU A 547 18.47 0.21 9.15
N GLU A 548 18.96 -0.39 10.23
CA GLU A 548 18.36 -1.59 10.84
C GLU A 548 17.08 -1.24 11.62
N ALA A 549 17.02 -0.04 12.22
CA ALA A 549 15.88 0.43 12.98
C ALA A 549 14.61 0.54 12.11
N GLU A 550 13.44 0.23 12.69
CA GLU A 550 12.16 0.42 12.00
C GLU A 550 11.95 1.90 11.61
N ASP A 551 12.37 2.79 12.50
CA ASP A 551 12.21 4.23 12.35
C ASP A 551 13.48 4.86 11.80
N LEU A 552 13.33 5.79 10.86
CA LEU A 552 14.43 6.56 10.29
C LEU A 552 13.99 7.99 10.03
N GLU A 553 14.88 8.95 10.25
CA GLU A 553 14.72 10.30 9.72
C GLU A 553 15.78 10.61 8.66
N ILE A 554 15.32 11.11 7.52
CA ILE A 554 16.11 11.69 6.44
C ILE A 554 15.98 13.20 6.57
N LEU A 555 17.11 13.87 6.78
CA LEU A 555 17.17 15.33 6.87
C LEU A 555 17.82 15.91 5.62
N VAL A 556 17.09 16.78 4.92
CA VAL A 556 17.57 17.52 3.75
C VAL A 556 17.58 19.01 4.09
N ARG A 557 18.74 19.65 3.98
CA ARG A 557 18.89 21.10 4.15
C ARG A 557 19.17 21.73 2.80
N LEU A 558 18.33 22.67 2.34
CA LEU A 558 18.41 23.18 0.96
C LEU A 558 19.31 24.40 0.77
N SER A 559 19.35 25.30 1.77
CA SER A 559 20.13 26.54 1.73
C SER A 559 20.52 26.97 3.15
N GLU A 560 21.36 27.99 3.29
CA GLU A 560 21.57 28.69 4.58
C GLU A 560 20.82 30.03 4.65
N LYS A 561 20.14 30.41 3.56
CA LYS A 561 19.50 31.73 3.42
C LYS A 561 18.07 31.78 3.95
N TYR A 562 17.38 30.64 3.97
CA TYR A 562 15.96 30.54 4.30
C TYR A 562 15.76 29.61 5.50
N ASP A 563 14.56 29.63 6.07
CA ASP A 563 14.21 28.94 7.32
C ASP A 563 12.91 28.13 7.25
N ALA A 564 12.20 28.14 6.11
CA ALA A 564 10.97 27.36 5.98
C ALA A 564 11.29 25.86 5.99
N GLU A 565 10.41 25.09 6.63
CA GLU A 565 10.54 23.64 6.74
C GLU A 565 9.23 22.92 6.55
N ALA A 566 9.31 21.67 6.09
CA ALA A 566 8.19 20.75 6.04
C ALA A 566 8.65 19.32 6.33
N THR A 567 7.74 18.55 6.92
CA THR A 567 7.93 17.14 7.22
C THR A 567 6.94 16.32 6.42
N VAL A 568 7.41 15.23 5.82
CA VAL A 568 6.61 14.23 5.10
C VAL A 568 6.96 12.84 5.65
N TRP A 569 5.95 11.99 5.86
CA TRP A 569 6.16 10.61 6.31
C TRP A 569 5.88 9.61 5.20
N THR A 570 6.73 8.60 5.10
CA THR A 570 6.61 7.51 4.12
C THR A 570 7.10 6.20 4.70
N CYS A 571 6.88 5.11 3.97
CA CYS A 571 7.49 3.82 4.23
C CYS A 571 8.47 3.43 3.11
N ASP A 572 9.07 2.26 3.23
CA ASP A 572 9.85 1.57 2.19
C ASP A 572 8.96 0.87 1.14
N PHE A 573 9.58 0.27 0.11
CA PHE A 573 8.91 -0.58 -0.88
C PHE A 573 9.49 -2.00 -0.83
N SER A 574 8.71 -2.93 -0.27
CA SER A 574 9.07 -4.32 -0.14
C SER A 574 8.50 -5.20 -1.27
N HIS A 575 8.94 -6.45 -1.33
CA HIS A 575 8.33 -7.46 -2.20
C HIS A 575 6.86 -7.73 -1.88
N GLU A 576 6.46 -7.50 -0.63
CA GLU A 576 5.10 -7.75 -0.18
C GLU A 576 4.11 -6.73 -0.75
N TYR A 577 4.51 -5.46 -0.88
CA TYR A 577 3.69 -4.46 -1.57
C TYR A 577 3.25 -4.94 -2.96
N VAL A 578 4.20 -5.49 -3.73
CA VAL A 578 3.94 -6.04 -5.08
C VAL A 578 3.03 -7.27 -5.02
N THR A 579 3.19 -8.11 -4.00
CA THR A 579 2.38 -9.33 -3.83
C THR A 579 0.93 -8.98 -3.51
N ILE A 580 0.71 -8.08 -2.54
CA ILE A 580 -0.64 -7.62 -2.14
C ILE A 580 -1.36 -6.98 -3.32
N ASN A 581 -0.70 -6.08 -4.04
CA ASN A 581 -1.33 -5.32 -5.13
C ASN A 581 -1.42 -6.10 -6.45
N GLY A 582 -0.55 -7.09 -6.66
CA GLY A 582 -0.63 -8.00 -7.81
C GLY A 582 -1.79 -8.99 -7.72
N ASP A 583 -2.12 -9.42 -6.50
CA ASP A 583 -3.12 -10.48 -6.24
C ASP A 583 -4.46 -9.90 -5.68
N TYR A 584 -4.63 -8.58 -5.60
CA TYR A 584 -5.77 -7.92 -4.91
C TYR A 584 -7.19 -8.30 -5.40
N ARG A 585 -7.34 -8.73 -6.66
CA ARG A 585 -8.64 -9.05 -7.28
C ARG A 585 -8.93 -10.56 -7.39
N THR A 586 -8.00 -11.40 -6.97
CA THR A 586 -8.13 -12.87 -6.96
C THR A 586 -8.42 -13.34 -5.56
#